data_AF-A0A6B3N129-F1
#
_entry.id   AF-A0A6B3N129-F1
#
_cell.length_a   1.000
_cell.length_b   1.000
_cell.length_c   1.000
_cell.angle_alpha   90.00
_cell.angle_beta   90.00
_cell.angle_gamma   90.00
#
_symmetry.space_group_name_H-M   'P 1'
#
loop_
_entity.id
_entity.type
_entity.pdbx_description
1 polymer ?
#
loop_
_entity_poly.entity_id
_entity_poly.type
_entity_poly.pdbx_seq_one_letter_code
_entity_poly.pdbx_strand_id
1 'polypeptide(L)'
;SFWYLLSPPREVVLLVKPQFEVGRSRVGKKGVVRDYNDQAEAIAKVLTAAEERGWAYQGLTWSPLTGPAGNIEYLLWLGTDNQLKTPDLAAIKQIAKSATAH
;
A
#
# COMPACT_ATOMS: atom_id res chain seq x y z
N SER A 1 9.82 14.97 -7.94
CA SER A 1 8.50 14.36 -7.72
C SER A 1 8.02 13.74 -9.03
N PHE A 2 7.41 12.54 -9.01
CA PHE A 2 6.82 11.89 -10.21
C PHE A 2 5.79 12.75 -10.93
N TRP A 3 5.24 13.75 -10.23
CA TRP A 3 4.23 14.68 -10.71
C TRP A 3 4.51 15.28 -12.10
N TYR A 4 5.75 15.67 -12.38
CA TYR A 4 6.13 16.31 -13.64
C TYR A 4 6.45 15.32 -14.76
N LEU A 5 6.43 14.01 -14.48
CA LEU A 5 6.70 12.95 -15.45
C LEU A 5 5.43 12.39 -16.08
N LEU A 6 4.24 12.85 -15.67
CA LEU A 6 2.94 12.31 -16.08
C LEU A 6 2.06 13.37 -16.72
N SER A 7 1.37 13.00 -17.80
CA SER A 7 0.34 13.82 -18.44
C SER A 7 -1.03 13.60 -17.76
N PRO A 8 -1.91 14.61 -17.71
CA PRO A 8 -3.27 14.43 -17.23
C PRO A 8 -4.12 13.49 -18.11
N PRO A 9 -5.07 12.72 -17.52
CA PRO A 9 -5.19 12.45 -16.09
C PRO A 9 -3.98 11.66 -15.60
N ARG A 10 -3.41 12.07 -14.46
CA ARG A 10 -2.19 11.46 -13.93
C ARG A 10 -2.59 10.30 -13.02
N GLU A 11 -2.02 9.14 -13.27
CA GLU A 11 -2.26 7.93 -12.48
C GLU A 11 -0.96 7.19 -12.19
N VAL A 12 -0.91 6.52 -11.05
CA VAL A 12 0.18 5.64 -10.66
C VAL A 12 -0.35 4.41 -9.94
N VAL A 13 0.32 3.28 -10.12
CA VAL A 13 0.15 2.08 -9.30
C VAL A 13 1.43 1.86 -8.53
N LEU A 14 1.36 2.00 -7.21
CA LEU A 14 2.48 1.80 -6.30
C LEU A 14 2.46 0.38 -5.75
N LEU A 15 3.61 -0.29 -5.78
CA LEU A 15 3.81 -1.56 -5.09
C LEU A 15 4.28 -1.29 -3.66
N VAL A 16 3.35 -1.35 -2.70
CA VAL A 16 3.63 -1.18 -1.28
C VAL A 16 4.19 -2.48 -0.72
N LYS A 17 5.37 -2.39 -0.10
CA LYS A 17 6.12 -3.51 0.45
C LYS A 17 6.25 -3.34 1.96
N PRO A 18 5.35 -3.94 2.78
CA PRO A 18 5.32 -3.70 4.22
C PRO A 18 6.67 -3.84 4.91
N GLN A 19 7.50 -4.80 4.51
CA GLN A 19 8.83 -5.06 5.09
C GLN A 19 9.83 -3.89 4.99
N PHE A 20 9.58 -2.91 4.11
CA PHE A 20 10.39 -1.70 4.00
C PHE A 20 9.75 -0.49 4.66
N GLU A 21 8.45 -0.56 4.95
CA GLU A 21 7.69 0.54 5.52
C GLU A 21 7.54 0.45 7.04
N VAL A 22 7.52 -0.77 7.57
CA VAL A 22 7.48 -1.03 9.02
C VAL A 22 8.88 -0.91 9.61
N GLY A 23 8.97 -0.39 10.84
CA GLY A 23 10.24 -0.30 11.56
C GLY A 23 10.86 -1.68 11.84
N ARG A 24 12.19 -1.74 12.01
CA ARG A 24 12.96 -3.00 12.18
C ARG A 24 12.42 -3.92 13.28
N SER A 25 11.83 -3.37 14.35
CA SER A 25 11.25 -4.15 15.46
C SER A 25 10.03 -4.98 15.07
N ARG A 26 9.39 -4.66 13.95
CA ARG A 26 8.15 -5.31 13.47
C ARG A 26 8.39 -6.27 12.30
N VAL A 27 9.64 -6.45 11.92
CA VAL A 27 10.05 -7.38 10.88
C VAL A 27 10.42 -8.70 11.53
N GLY A 28 9.64 -9.75 11.25
CA GLY A 28 9.88 -11.08 11.82
C GLY A 28 11.10 -11.80 11.24
N LYS A 29 11.29 -13.06 11.64
CA LYS A 29 12.35 -13.93 11.10
C LYS A 29 12.34 -13.93 9.57
N LYS A 30 13.53 -13.83 8.97
CA LYS A 30 13.77 -13.76 7.51
C LYS A 30 13.22 -12.52 6.80
N GLY A 31 12.90 -11.43 7.52
CA GLY A 31 12.49 -10.20 6.86
C GLY A 31 10.99 -10.15 6.52
N VAL A 32 10.15 -10.95 7.17
CA VAL A 32 8.73 -11.12 6.80
C VAL A 32 7.79 -10.44 7.79
N VAL A 33 6.86 -9.66 7.28
CA VAL A 33 5.77 -9.02 8.02
C VAL A 33 4.51 -9.87 7.89
N ARG A 34 4.15 -10.59 8.96
CA ARG A 34 2.99 -11.49 8.99
C ARG A 34 1.75 -10.88 9.62
N ASP A 35 1.91 -9.90 10.51
CA ASP A 35 0.78 -9.27 11.18
C ASP A 35 0.07 -8.35 10.19
N TYR A 36 -1.21 -8.60 9.94
CA TYR A 36 -2.03 -7.78 9.05
C TYR A 36 -2.22 -6.35 9.58
N ASN A 37 -2.07 -6.12 10.89
CA ASN A 37 -2.07 -4.77 11.46
C ASN A 37 -0.84 -3.99 10.99
N ASP A 38 0.34 -4.61 11.03
CA ASP A 38 1.57 -3.98 10.56
C ASP A 38 1.55 -3.75 9.04
N GLN A 39 0.98 -4.67 8.27
CA GLN A 39 0.75 -4.50 6.83
C GLN A 39 -0.20 -3.33 6.56
N ALA A 40 -1.30 -3.22 7.29
CA ALA A 40 -2.26 -2.14 7.14
C ALA A 40 -1.66 -0.78 7.52
N GLU A 41 -0.84 -0.71 8.57
CA GLU A 41 -0.13 0.52 8.95
C GLU A 41 0.88 0.95 7.89
N ALA A 42 1.60 0.00 7.27
CA ALA A 42 2.48 0.31 6.14
C ALA A 42 1.71 0.92 4.96
N ILE A 43 0.56 0.35 4.59
CA ILE A 43 -0.28 0.87 3.52
C ILE A 43 -0.81 2.26 3.87
N ALA A 44 -1.35 2.44 5.08
CA ALA A 44 -1.87 3.73 5.55
C ALA A 44 -0.80 4.82 5.52
N LYS A 45 0.42 4.50 5.95
CA LYS A 45 1.57 5.43 5.90
C LYS A 45 1.90 5.87 4.47
N VAL A 46 1.92 4.95 3.50
CA VAL A 46 2.16 5.30 2.09
C VAL A 46 1.01 6.14 1.54
N LEU A 47 -0.23 5.77 1.85
CA LEU A 47 -1.43 6.48 1.41
C LEU A 47 -1.46 7.92 1.94
N THR A 48 -1.26 8.12 3.24
CA THR A 48 -1.19 9.46 3.85
C THR A 48 -0.08 10.30 3.22
N ALA A 49 1.12 9.72 3.01
CA ALA A 49 2.19 10.44 2.33
C ALA A 49 1.84 10.81 0.88
N ALA A 50 1.07 9.99 0.19
CA ALA A 50 0.60 10.30 -1.16
C ALA A 50 -0.44 11.43 -1.15
N GLU A 51 -1.40 11.39 -0.23
CA GLU A 51 -2.43 12.43 -0.06
C GLU A 51 -1.82 13.80 0.25
N GLU A 52 -0.80 13.86 1.12
CA GLU A 52 -0.03 15.10 1.40
C GLU A 52 0.62 15.71 0.15
N ARG A 53 0.79 14.91 -0.92
CA ARG A 53 1.38 15.34 -2.20
C ARG A 53 0.33 15.60 -3.28
N GLY A 54 -0.96 15.54 -2.94
CA GLY A 54 -2.08 15.81 -3.84
C GLY A 54 -2.56 14.61 -4.67
N TRP A 55 -2.16 13.40 -4.29
CA TRP A 55 -2.72 12.18 -4.89
C TRP A 55 -4.02 11.78 -4.20
N ALA A 56 -4.98 11.28 -4.99
CA ALA A 56 -6.26 10.80 -4.52
C ALA A 56 -6.36 9.28 -4.70
N TYR A 57 -6.95 8.62 -3.70
CA TYR A 57 -7.16 7.17 -3.67
C TYR A 57 -8.06 6.70 -4.81
N GLN A 58 -7.62 5.68 -5.57
CA GLN A 58 -8.42 5.03 -6.62
C GLN A 58 -8.65 3.54 -6.36
N GLY A 59 -7.86 2.90 -5.50
CA GLY A 59 -8.02 1.49 -5.21
C GLY A 59 -6.86 0.88 -4.46
N LEU A 60 -7.14 -0.21 -3.76
CA LEU A 60 -6.15 -1.01 -3.04
C LEU A 60 -6.48 -2.48 -3.22
N THR A 61 -5.48 -3.27 -3.58
CA THR A 61 -5.55 -4.73 -3.59
C THR A 61 -4.18 -5.32 -3.22
N TRP A 62 -4.09 -6.63 -3.04
CA TRP A 62 -2.80 -7.32 -2.87
C TRP A 62 -2.26 -7.84 -4.20
N SER A 63 -0.93 -7.94 -4.29
CA SER A 63 -0.24 -8.64 -5.37
C SER A 63 -0.57 -10.13 -5.30
N PRO A 64 -0.87 -10.79 -6.43
CA PRO A 64 -1.06 -12.24 -6.46
C PRO A 64 0.24 -13.01 -6.15
N LEU A 65 1.39 -12.34 -6.31
CA LEU A 65 2.72 -12.88 -6.04
C LEU A 65 3.25 -12.35 -4.71
N THR A 66 3.88 -13.22 -3.93
CA THR A 66 4.68 -12.83 -2.78
C THR A 66 6.06 -12.31 -3.20
N GLY A 67 6.62 -11.39 -2.40
CA GLY A 67 8.02 -11.00 -2.54
C GLY A 67 8.98 -12.18 -2.24
N PRO A 68 10.28 -12.10 -2.57
CA PRO A 68 11.21 -13.24 -2.49
C PRO A 68 11.30 -13.94 -1.12
N ALA A 69 11.04 -13.21 -0.03
CA ALA A 69 11.03 -13.74 1.33
C ALA A 69 9.65 -14.26 1.80
N GLY A 70 8.61 -14.15 0.96
CA GLY A 70 7.23 -14.51 1.29
C GLY A 70 6.39 -13.37 1.87
N ASN A 71 6.78 -12.11 1.66
CA ASN A 71 5.95 -10.96 2.06
C ASN A 71 4.77 -10.78 1.10
N ILE A 72 3.58 -10.55 1.65
CA ILE A 72 2.47 -10.02 0.86
C ILE A 72 2.78 -8.56 0.53
N GLU A 73 2.68 -8.22 -0.75
CA GLU A 73 2.87 -6.86 -1.26
C GLU A 73 1.53 -6.34 -1.81
N TYR A 74 1.33 -5.02 -1.83
CA TYR A 74 0.04 -4.42 -2.17
C TYR A 74 0.14 -3.47 -3.35
N LEU A 75 -0.90 -3.44 -4.17
CA LEU A 75 -1.04 -2.52 -5.29
C LEU A 75 -1.96 -1.38 -4.83
N LEU A 76 -1.40 -0.19 -4.71
CA LEU A 76 -2.11 1.04 -4.38
C LEU A 76 -2.24 1.88 -5.65
N TRP A 77 -3.46 2.02 -6.17
CA TRP A 77 -3.76 2.88 -7.31
C TRP A 77 -4.14 4.27 -6.83
N LEU A 78 -3.48 5.26 -7.41
CA LEU A 78 -3.64 6.68 -7.10
C LEU A 78 -3.83 7.46 -8.40
N GLY A 79 -4.59 8.54 -8.31
CA GLY A 79 -4.89 9.43 -9.42
C GLY A 79 -5.05 10.87 -8.97
N THR A 80 -5.36 11.76 -9.91
CA THR A 80 -5.70 13.16 -9.61
C THR A 80 -7.21 13.41 -9.43
N ASP A 81 -8.03 12.40 -9.73
CA ASP A 81 -9.48 12.47 -9.54
C ASP A 81 -9.86 12.01 -8.13
N ASN A 82 -10.85 12.61 -7.49
CA ASN A 82 -11.21 12.31 -6.10
C ASN A 82 -12.61 11.68 -5.99
N GLN A 83 -12.87 10.65 -6.80
CA GLN A 83 -14.19 9.99 -6.82
C GLN A 83 -14.38 9.00 -5.68
N LEU A 84 -13.32 8.27 -5.29
CA LEU A 84 -13.42 7.27 -4.22
C LEU A 84 -13.03 7.87 -2.88
N LYS A 85 -13.74 7.43 -1.85
CA LYS A 85 -13.40 7.76 -0.47
C LYS A 85 -12.14 6.99 -0.06
N THR A 86 -11.13 7.70 0.42
CA THR A 86 -9.96 7.09 1.06
C THR A 86 -10.40 6.15 2.19
N PRO A 87 -9.94 4.89 2.20
CA PRO A 87 -10.28 3.94 3.26
C PRO A 87 -9.61 4.35 4.57
N ASP A 88 -10.34 4.21 5.68
CA ASP A 88 -9.73 4.33 7.00
C ASP A 88 -8.88 3.10 7.34
N LEU A 89 -8.13 3.18 8.45
CA LEU A 89 -7.28 2.08 8.88
C LEU A 89 -8.06 0.78 9.14
N ALA A 90 -9.33 0.86 9.57
CA ALA A 90 -10.14 -0.33 9.81
C ALA A 90 -10.48 -1.05 8.50
N ALA A 91 -10.83 -0.31 7.45
CA ALA A 91 -11.04 -0.86 6.11
C ALA A 91 -9.75 -1.46 5.52
N ILE A 92 -8.61 -0.76 5.66
CA ILE A 92 -7.31 -1.29 5.21
C ILE A 92 -6.96 -2.59 5.95
N LYS A 93 -7.23 -2.68 7.26
CA LYS A 93 -7.02 -3.91 8.03
C LYS A 93 -7.87 -5.07 7.53
N GLN A 94 -9.11 -4.84 7.09
CA GLN A 94 -9.92 -5.90 6.49
C GLN A 94 -9.30 -6.38 5.18
N ILE A 95 -8.83 -5.47 4.32
CA ILE A 95 -8.15 -5.84 3.08
C ILE A 95 -6.88 -6.65 3.36
N ALA A 96 -6.06 -6.19 4.30
CA ALA A 96 -4.83 -6.90 4.68
C ALA A 96 -5.12 -8.29 5.27
N LYS A 97 -6.17 -8.41 6.10
CA LYS A 97 -6.59 -9.69 6.69
C LYS A 97 -7.12 -10.68 5.65
N SER A 98 -7.78 -10.17 4.60
CA SER A 98 -8.30 -10.98 3.49
C SER A 98 -7.24 -11.34 2.46
N ALA A 99 -6.06 -10.72 2.51
CA ALA A 99 -5.02 -10.91 1.51
C ALA A 99 -4.47 -12.34 1.56
N THR A 100 -4.54 -13.01 0.41
CA THR A 100 -3.98 -14.34 0.19
C THR A 100 -3.11 -14.29 -1.05
N ALA A 101 -1.83 -14.60 -0.89
CA ALA A 101 -0.88 -14.66 -1.98
C ALA A 101 -0.40 -16.11 -2.15
N HIS A 102 -0.15 -16.50 -3.39
CA HIS A 102 0.31 -17.84 -3.75
C HIS A 102 1.80 -18.05 -3.46
#